data_AF-A0A7X9GCQ8-F1
#
_entry.id   AF-A0A7X9GCQ8-F1
#
_cell.length_a   1.000
_cell.length_b   1.000
_cell.length_c   1.000
_cell.angle_alpha   90.00
_cell.angle_beta   90.00
_cell.angle_gamma   90.00
#
_symmetry.space_group_name_H-M   'P 1'
#
loop_
_entity.id
_entity.type
_entity.pdbx_description
1 polymer ?
#
loop_
_entity_poly.entity_id
_entity_poly.type
_entity_poly.pdbx_seq_one_letter_code
_entity_poly.pdbx_strand_id
1 'polypeptide(L)'
;MNKYEELRSMCSSSKILCGTDVYNLLEEDYMKELVSKIKDGTVTVKSKMALGTNKVQRYEIFLHNLDRFVYYLRDRLFINPTEFRIYLGYLIESNYIDKILFSKELFEDDSFKFEVYFWQIASERLLGVLGVMSMLDPIRERLEELKFNPKDYNLKKKDDAREVFNFFSGMICCRHDNLFNLFIDNKTIETERIDFYMWAWCSVLDEYIKKREYYKKLIEIN
;
A
#
# COMPACT_ATOMS: atom_id res chain seq x y z
N MET A 1 5.59 -30.30 -8.16
CA MET A 1 5.69 -29.19 -7.19
C MET A 1 4.42 -28.37 -7.31
N ASN A 2 3.77 -28.04 -6.19
CA ASN A 2 2.57 -27.18 -6.22
C ASN A 2 3.01 -25.79 -6.73
N LYS A 3 2.20 -25.11 -7.56
CA LYS A 3 2.45 -23.75 -8.09
C LYS A 3 2.87 -22.77 -6.98
N TYR A 4 2.32 -22.96 -5.79
CA TYR A 4 2.67 -22.20 -4.61
C TYR A 4 4.12 -22.43 -4.13
N GLU A 5 4.58 -23.68 -4.09
CA GLU A 5 5.98 -23.98 -3.74
C GLU A 5 6.95 -23.52 -4.82
N GLU A 6 6.53 -23.56 -6.09
CA GLU A 6 7.30 -23.00 -7.19
C GLU A 6 7.52 -21.49 -7.00
N LEU A 7 6.44 -20.73 -6.77
CA LEU A 7 6.52 -19.29 -6.46
C LEU A 7 7.41 -18.99 -5.25
N ARG A 8 7.29 -19.79 -4.18
CA ARG A 8 8.13 -19.61 -2.98
C ARG A 8 9.60 -19.88 -3.26
N SER A 9 9.92 -20.94 -4.01
CA SER A 9 11.31 -21.25 -4.37
C SER A 9 11.97 -20.13 -5.19
N MET A 10 11.18 -19.43 -6.02
CA MET A 10 11.65 -18.33 -6.83
C MET A 10 11.95 -17.06 -6.03
N CYS A 11 11.42 -16.91 -4.81
CA CYS A 11 11.66 -15.72 -3.97
C CYS A 11 13.14 -15.57 -3.58
N SER A 12 13.91 -16.66 -3.57
CA SER A 12 15.35 -16.65 -3.31
C SER A 12 16.20 -16.31 -4.54
N SER A 13 15.57 -16.09 -5.70
CA SER A 13 16.25 -15.68 -6.93
C SER A 13 16.80 -14.26 -6.80
N SER A 14 17.99 -14.01 -7.34
CA SER A 14 18.58 -12.66 -7.43
C SER A 14 17.78 -11.69 -8.29
N LYS A 15 16.77 -12.18 -9.03
CA LYS A 15 15.86 -11.37 -9.83
C LYS A 15 14.68 -10.79 -9.03
N ILE A 16 14.48 -11.25 -7.79
CA ILE A 16 13.42 -10.78 -6.89
C ILE A 16 14.05 -9.79 -5.90
N LEU A 17 13.56 -8.56 -5.91
CA LEU A 17 14.14 -7.45 -5.14
C LEU A 17 13.79 -7.51 -3.66
N CYS A 18 12.57 -7.94 -3.35
CA CYS A 18 12.00 -8.02 -2.01
C CYS A 18 11.70 -9.47 -1.61
N GLY A 19 12.65 -10.37 -1.91
CA GLY A 19 12.46 -11.82 -1.78
C GLY A 19 11.93 -12.29 -0.42
N THR A 20 12.47 -11.76 0.68
CA THR A 20 12.02 -12.12 2.04
C THR A 20 10.60 -11.65 2.32
N ASP A 21 10.24 -10.42 1.95
CA ASP A 21 8.88 -9.91 2.16
C ASP A 21 7.87 -10.68 1.33
N VAL A 22 8.17 -10.89 0.04
CA VAL A 22 7.31 -11.65 -0.87
C VAL A 22 7.13 -13.09 -0.39
N TYR A 23 8.20 -13.73 0.09
CA TYR A 23 8.14 -15.08 0.62
C TYR A 23 7.21 -15.18 1.85
N ASN A 24 7.38 -14.27 2.81
CA ASN A 24 6.55 -14.24 4.02
C ASN A 24 5.10 -13.93 3.68
N LEU A 25 4.89 -13.01 2.74
CA LEU A 25 3.56 -12.63 2.29
C LEU A 25 2.83 -13.79 1.64
N LEU A 26 3.53 -14.58 0.81
CA LEU A 26 2.96 -15.77 0.20
C LEU A 26 2.44 -16.76 1.26
N GLU A 27 3.00 -16.83 2.48
CA GLU A 27 2.54 -17.73 3.57
C GLU A 27 1.10 -17.45 4.02
N GLU A 28 0.62 -16.23 3.80
CA GLU A 28 -0.68 -15.76 4.27
C GLU A 28 -1.85 -16.41 3.50
N ASP A 29 -2.96 -16.66 4.19
CA ASP A 29 -4.09 -17.39 3.62
C ASP A 29 -4.73 -16.67 2.43
N TYR A 30 -4.83 -15.34 2.48
CA TYR A 30 -5.34 -14.54 1.35
C TYR A 30 -4.46 -14.64 0.09
N MET A 31 -3.14 -14.89 0.24
CA MET A 31 -2.26 -15.09 -0.90
C MET A 31 -2.50 -16.44 -1.56
N LYS A 32 -2.86 -17.48 -0.80
CA LYS A 32 -3.21 -18.79 -1.37
C LYS A 32 -4.41 -18.67 -2.30
N GLU A 33 -5.42 -17.87 -1.92
CA GLU A 33 -6.57 -17.58 -2.78
C GLU A 33 -6.15 -16.87 -4.07
N LEU A 34 -5.31 -15.83 -3.99
CA LEU A 34 -4.80 -15.12 -5.18
C LEU A 34 -3.98 -16.03 -6.09
N VAL A 35 -3.09 -16.86 -5.52
CA VAL A 35 -2.28 -17.82 -6.28
C VAL A 35 -3.17 -18.83 -7.00
N SER A 36 -4.28 -19.25 -6.39
CA SER A 36 -5.24 -20.16 -7.03
C SER A 36 -5.90 -19.58 -8.28
N LYS A 37 -6.03 -18.25 -8.38
CA LYS A 37 -6.57 -17.55 -9.57
C LYS A 37 -5.60 -17.55 -10.76
N ILE A 38 -4.32 -17.85 -10.55
CA ILE A 38 -3.31 -17.85 -11.62
C ILE A 38 -3.63 -18.99 -12.60
N LYS A 39 -4.09 -18.63 -13.80
CA LYS A 39 -4.30 -19.59 -14.89
C LYS A 39 -2.98 -20.21 -15.34
N ASP A 40 -3.02 -21.48 -15.75
CA ASP A 40 -1.86 -22.15 -16.30
C ASP A 40 -1.48 -21.63 -17.70
N GLY A 41 -0.22 -21.86 -18.05
CA GLY A 41 0.32 -21.57 -19.37
C GLY A 41 1.03 -20.21 -19.48
N THR A 42 1.41 -19.92 -20.72
CA THR A 42 2.24 -18.76 -21.05
C THR A 42 1.42 -17.57 -21.54
N VAL A 43 2.03 -16.40 -21.47
CA VAL A 43 1.50 -15.18 -22.04
C VAL A 43 2.63 -14.34 -22.63
N THR A 44 2.31 -13.58 -23.66
CA THR A 44 3.24 -12.64 -24.27
C THR A 44 3.14 -11.28 -23.56
N VAL A 45 4.23 -10.83 -22.96
CA VAL A 45 4.40 -9.49 -22.36
C VAL A 45 4.93 -8.50 -23.41
N LYS A 46 4.67 -7.21 -23.19
CA LYS A 46 5.06 -6.14 -24.12
C LYS A 46 6.59 -5.95 -24.18
N SER A 47 7.25 -5.96 -23.02
CA SER A 47 8.69 -5.77 -22.90
C SER A 47 9.42 -7.02 -22.44
N LYS A 48 10.65 -7.19 -22.94
CA LYS A 48 11.60 -8.21 -22.48
C LYS A 48 12.52 -7.72 -21.37
N MET A 49 12.52 -6.42 -21.03
CA MET A 49 13.55 -5.83 -20.17
C MET A 49 13.59 -6.47 -18.78
N ALA A 50 12.43 -6.68 -18.16
CA ALA A 50 12.38 -7.18 -16.78
C ALA A 50 12.61 -8.69 -16.68
N LEU A 51 12.12 -9.47 -17.65
CA LEU A 51 12.08 -10.94 -17.57
C LEU A 51 13.05 -11.65 -18.54
N GLY A 52 13.75 -10.91 -19.41
CA GLY A 52 14.68 -11.42 -20.41
C GLY A 52 14.02 -12.10 -21.62
N THR A 53 12.72 -12.38 -21.56
CA THR A 53 11.91 -12.97 -22.64
C THR A 53 10.53 -12.32 -22.68
N ASN A 54 9.89 -12.35 -23.85
CA ASN A 54 8.53 -11.82 -24.01
C ASN A 54 7.48 -12.91 -23.81
N LYS A 55 7.83 -14.19 -23.86
CA LYS A 55 6.91 -15.30 -23.60
C LYS A 55 7.28 -15.91 -22.25
N VAL A 56 6.42 -15.70 -21.27
CA VAL A 56 6.66 -16.05 -19.87
C VAL A 56 5.47 -16.83 -19.32
N GLN A 57 5.69 -17.59 -18.25
CA GLN A 57 4.60 -18.23 -17.53
C GLN A 57 3.80 -17.18 -16.75
N ARG A 58 2.50 -17.41 -16.61
CA ARG A 58 1.62 -16.46 -15.89
C ARG A 58 1.98 -16.28 -14.42
N TYR A 59 2.52 -17.32 -13.78
CA TYR A 59 2.97 -17.23 -12.39
C TYR A 59 4.23 -16.34 -12.25
N GLU A 60 5.11 -16.32 -13.27
CA GLU A 60 6.30 -15.45 -13.27
C GLU A 60 5.90 -13.97 -13.31
N ILE A 61 4.86 -13.64 -14.09
CA ILE A 61 4.29 -12.29 -14.13
C ILE A 61 3.69 -11.92 -12.78
N PHE A 62 2.90 -12.82 -12.20
CA PHE A 62 2.30 -12.60 -10.90
C PHE A 62 3.37 -12.29 -9.85
N LEU A 63 4.42 -13.13 -9.78
CA LEU A 63 5.51 -12.95 -8.83
C LEU A 63 6.28 -11.64 -9.09
N HIS A 64 6.56 -11.33 -10.35
CA HIS A 64 7.25 -10.09 -10.73
C HIS A 64 6.44 -8.85 -10.34
N ASN A 65 5.15 -8.81 -10.65
CA ASN A 65 4.28 -7.68 -10.30
C ASN A 65 4.13 -7.55 -8.79
N LEU A 66 4.06 -8.68 -8.06
CA LEU A 66 4.02 -8.69 -6.60
C LEU A 66 5.32 -8.13 -6.00
N ASP A 67 6.47 -8.60 -6.47
CA ASP A 67 7.79 -8.11 -6.04
C ASP A 67 7.94 -6.61 -6.30
N ARG A 68 7.57 -6.14 -7.49
CA ARG A 68 7.61 -4.72 -7.84
C ARG A 68 6.64 -3.88 -7.02
N PHE A 69 5.45 -4.38 -6.73
CA PHE A 69 4.49 -3.71 -5.85
C PHE A 69 5.05 -3.54 -4.42
N VAL A 70 5.63 -4.61 -3.86
CA VAL A 70 6.26 -4.59 -2.53
C VAL A 70 7.46 -3.64 -2.51
N TYR A 71 8.33 -3.71 -3.53
CA TYR A 71 9.47 -2.81 -3.68
C TYR A 71 9.03 -1.35 -3.74
N TYR A 72 8.01 -1.03 -4.53
CA TYR A 72 7.50 0.33 -4.70
C TYR A 72 7.00 0.92 -3.37
N LEU A 73 6.37 0.09 -2.51
CA LEU A 73 5.96 0.48 -1.16
C LEU A 73 7.17 0.74 -0.25
N ARG A 74 8.14 -0.19 -0.21
CA ARG A 74 9.34 -0.06 0.62
C ARG A 74 10.16 1.18 0.28
N ASP A 75 10.24 1.51 -1.00
CA ASP A 75 10.97 2.68 -1.50
C ASP A 75 10.33 4.02 -1.08
N ARG A 76 9.03 4.03 -0.72
CA ARG A 76 8.27 5.26 -0.43
C ARG A 76 7.78 5.38 1.01
N LEU A 77 7.76 4.30 1.77
CA LEU A 77 7.20 4.26 3.11
C LEU A 77 8.27 3.82 4.10
N PHE A 78 8.56 4.68 5.08
CA PHE A 78 9.45 4.35 6.17
C PHE A 78 8.66 3.72 7.32
N ILE A 79 8.52 2.39 7.28
CA ILE A 79 7.76 1.59 8.25
C ILE A 79 8.66 0.46 8.74
N ASN A 80 8.56 0.10 10.03
CA ASN A 80 9.28 -1.06 10.53
C ASN A 80 8.78 -2.36 9.87
N PRO A 81 9.57 -3.44 9.83
CA PRO A 81 9.21 -4.65 9.09
C PRO A 81 7.89 -5.30 9.54
N THR A 82 7.58 -5.26 10.83
CA THR A 82 6.35 -5.86 11.38
C THR A 82 5.12 -5.12 10.89
N GLU A 83 5.09 -3.80 11.04
CA GLU A 83 3.98 -2.97 10.57
C GLU A 83 3.88 -2.98 9.05
N PHE A 84 5.01 -3.06 8.34
CA PHE A 84 5.03 -3.19 6.89
C PHE A 84 4.34 -4.48 6.40
N ARG A 85 4.61 -5.62 7.05
CA ARG A 85 3.92 -6.90 6.73
C ARG A 85 2.41 -6.77 6.90
N ILE A 86 1.97 -6.15 7.99
CA ILE A 86 0.53 -5.99 8.25
C ILE A 86 -0.09 -5.06 7.22
N TYR A 87 0.57 -3.95 6.90
CA TYR A 87 0.12 -3.02 5.88
C TYR A 87 0.03 -3.69 4.50
N LEU A 88 1.01 -4.53 4.13
CA LEU A 88 0.96 -5.31 2.89
C LEU A 88 -0.27 -6.21 2.82
N GLY A 89 -0.56 -6.98 3.87
CA GLY A 89 -1.78 -7.79 3.91
C GLY A 89 -3.03 -6.93 3.76
N TYR A 90 -3.03 -5.76 4.38
CA TYR A 90 -4.09 -4.79 4.24
C TYR A 90 -4.32 -4.34 2.80
N LEU A 91 -3.25 -4.01 2.07
CA LEU A 91 -3.34 -3.54 0.70
C LEU A 91 -3.71 -4.63 -0.29
N ILE A 92 -3.32 -5.87 -0.02
CA ILE A 92 -3.58 -7.00 -0.91
C ILE A 92 -5.05 -7.37 -0.96
N GLU A 93 -5.79 -7.12 0.09
CA GLU A 93 -7.24 -7.30 0.08
C GLU A 93 -8.00 -6.14 -0.59
N SER A 94 -7.32 -5.20 -1.27
CA SER A 94 -7.98 -4.13 -2.02
C SER A 94 -8.63 -4.63 -3.33
N ASN A 95 -9.71 -3.98 -3.74
CA ASN A 95 -10.43 -4.26 -5.00
C ASN A 95 -9.59 -4.01 -6.26
N TYR A 96 -8.46 -3.33 -6.13
CA TYR A 96 -7.59 -2.97 -7.25
C TYR A 96 -6.37 -3.90 -7.36
N ILE A 97 -6.12 -4.79 -6.38
CA ILE A 97 -4.91 -5.63 -6.37
C ILE A 97 -4.80 -6.51 -7.62
N ASP A 98 -5.93 -7.06 -8.08
CA ASP A 98 -5.96 -7.97 -9.22
C ASP A 98 -5.54 -7.24 -10.51
N LYS A 99 -5.79 -5.92 -10.59
CA LYS A 99 -5.39 -5.08 -11.73
C LYS A 99 -3.88 -4.89 -11.82
N ILE A 100 -3.17 -5.01 -10.70
CA ILE A 100 -1.71 -4.96 -10.64
C ILE A 100 -1.15 -6.36 -10.86
N LEU A 101 -1.50 -7.31 -9.98
CA LEU A 101 -0.81 -8.60 -9.92
C LEU A 101 -1.00 -9.46 -11.18
N PHE A 102 -2.16 -9.39 -11.83
CA PHE A 102 -2.45 -10.19 -13.03
C PHE A 102 -2.28 -9.43 -14.35
N SER A 103 -1.72 -8.22 -14.32
CA SER A 103 -1.50 -7.44 -15.53
C SER A 103 -0.44 -8.07 -16.43
N LYS A 104 -0.68 -8.06 -17.74
CA LYS A 104 0.30 -8.46 -18.77
C LYS A 104 1.25 -7.32 -19.15
N GLU A 105 0.86 -6.10 -18.83
CA GLU A 105 1.77 -4.95 -18.86
C GLU A 105 2.61 -5.10 -17.61
N LEU A 106 3.93 -5.19 -17.75
CA LEU A 106 4.79 -5.30 -16.58
C LEU A 106 4.76 -3.96 -15.83
N PHE A 107 4.95 -4.00 -14.51
CA PHE A 107 4.93 -2.80 -13.67
C PHE A 107 5.86 -1.67 -14.21
N GLU A 108 6.95 -2.06 -14.86
CA GLU A 108 7.96 -1.17 -15.44
C GLU A 108 7.54 -0.52 -16.77
N ASP A 109 6.63 -1.14 -17.53
CA ASP A 109 6.30 -0.74 -18.92
C ASP A 109 5.31 0.43 -19.00
N ASP A 110 4.49 0.60 -17.96
CA ASP A 110 3.42 1.61 -17.91
C ASP A 110 3.32 2.19 -16.49
N SER A 111 4.47 2.64 -15.97
CA SER A 111 4.65 3.08 -14.57
C SER A 111 3.53 4.00 -14.11
N PHE A 112 3.08 4.91 -14.99
CA PHE A 112 1.98 5.83 -14.71
C PHE A 112 0.66 5.13 -14.35
N LYS A 113 0.27 4.07 -15.07
CA LYS A 113 -0.97 3.33 -14.82
C LYS A 113 -0.89 2.52 -13.54
N PHE A 114 0.28 1.94 -13.27
CA PHE A 114 0.56 1.24 -12.03
C PHE A 114 0.57 2.18 -10.83
N GLU A 115 1.15 3.36 -10.97
CA GLU A 115 1.12 4.42 -9.95
C GLU A 115 -0.30 4.83 -9.59
N VAL A 116 -1.21 4.94 -10.58
CA VAL A 116 -2.63 5.23 -10.28
C VAL A 116 -3.27 4.13 -9.45
N TYR A 117 -3.17 2.87 -9.89
CA TYR A 117 -3.76 1.76 -9.13
C TYR A 117 -3.12 1.62 -7.76
N PHE A 118 -1.82 1.87 -7.68
CA PHE A 118 -1.08 1.89 -6.43
C PHE A 118 -1.64 2.96 -5.47
N TRP A 119 -1.77 4.21 -5.93
CA TRP A 119 -2.33 5.28 -5.10
C TRP A 119 -3.77 4.96 -4.69
N GLN A 120 -4.55 4.36 -5.58
CA GLN A 120 -5.89 3.88 -5.27
C GLN A 120 -5.89 2.82 -4.18
N ILE A 121 -5.04 1.79 -4.27
CA ILE A 121 -4.92 0.72 -3.26
C ILE A 121 -4.49 1.30 -1.91
N ALA A 122 -3.43 2.11 -1.91
CA ALA A 122 -2.88 2.70 -0.70
C ALA A 122 -3.86 3.68 -0.02
N SER A 123 -4.70 4.36 -0.82
CA SER A 123 -5.64 5.37 -0.33
C SER A 123 -7.01 4.82 0.02
N GLU A 124 -7.55 3.82 -0.68
CA GLU A 124 -8.93 3.33 -0.53
C GLU A 124 -9.24 2.94 0.91
N ARG A 125 -8.39 2.10 1.51
CA ARG A 125 -8.62 1.59 2.85
C ARG A 125 -8.36 2.65 3.92
N LEU A 126 -7.26 3.39 3.80
CA LEU A 126 -6.93 4.48 4.72
C LEU A 126 -7.98 5.58 4.74
N LEU A 127 -8.47 5.98 3.56
CA LEU A 127 -9.53 6.97 3.43
C LEU A 127 -10.85 6.46 3.99
N GLY A 128 -11.14 5.16 3.85
CA GLY A 128 -12.31 4.51 4.45
C GLY A 128 -12.31 4.57 5.98
N VAL A 129 -11.17 4.25 6.62
CA VAL A 129 -11.01 4.31 8.08
C VAL A 129 -11.02 5.77 8.57
N LEU A 130 -10.22 6.64 7.93
CA LEU A 130 -10.16 8.06 8.27
C LEU A 130 -11.51 8.75 8.07
N GLY A 131 -12.29 8.34 7.07
CA GLY A 131 -13.65 8.85 6.86
C GLY A 131 -14.56 8.62 8.05
N VAL A 132 -14.48 7.46 8.70
CA VAL A 132 -15.23 7.17 9.94
C VAL A 132 -14.67 7.98 11.11
N MET A 133 -13.36 7.95 11.29
CA MET A 133 -12.67 8.62 12.41
C MET A 133 -12.80 10.14 12.37
N SER A 134 -12.88 10.74 11.17
CA SER A 134 -13.06 12.18 10.97
C SER A 134 -14.41 12.72 11.49
N MET A 135 -15.34 11.84 11.87
CA MET A 135 -16.58 12.25 12.53
C MET A 135 -16.37 12.63 14.00
N LEU A 136 -15.28 12.17 14.62
CA LEU A 136 -14.93 12.48 16.01
C LEU A 136 -14.26 13.86 16.08
N ASP A 137 -14.75 14.72 16.97
CA ASP A 137 -14.31 16.13 17.08
C ASP A 137 -12.79 16.29 17.16
N PRO A 138 -12.04 15.54 17.99
CA PRO A 138 -10.59 15.72 18.09
C PRO A 138 -9.84 15.42 16.79
N ILE A 139 -10.32 14.46 15.99
CA ILE A 139 -9.69 14.13 14.71
C ILE A 139 -10.07 15.17 13.67
N ARG A 140 -11.34 15.58 13.65
CA ARG A 140 -11.85 16.59 12.71
C ARG A 140 -11.07 17.90 12.82
N GLU A 141 -10.84 18.39 14.03
CA GLU A 141 -10.09 19.63 14.28
C GLU A 141 -8.67 19.59 13.67
N ARG A 142 -7.96 18.47 13.85
CA ARG A 142 -6.60 18.29 13.28
C ARG A 142 -6.62 18.22 11.76
N LEU A 143 -7.63 17.57 11.19
CA LEU A 143 -7.82 17.49 9.74
C LEU A 143 -8.15 18.86 9.14
N GLU A 144 -8.93 19.69 9.83
CA GLU A 144 -9.21 21.08 9.45
C GLU A 144 -7.92 21.93 9.44
N GLU A 145 -7.06 21.79 10.46
CA GLU A 145 -5.75 22.45 10.49
C GLU A 145 -4.85 22.02 9.31
N LEU A 146 -4.88 20.73 8.97
CA LEU A 146 -4.16 20.18 7.83
C LEU A 146 -4.80 20.53 6.48
N LYS A 147 -6.00 21.13 6.48
CA LYS A 147 -6.83 21.42 5.31
C LYS A 147 -7.12 20.15 4.49
N PHE A 148 -7.37 19.04 5.17
CA PHE A 148 -7.64 17.75 4.54
C PHE A 148 -9.03 17.27 4.93
N ASN A 149 -9.93 17.13 3.96
CA ASN A 149 -11.25 16.56 4.20
C ASN A 149 -11.42 15.28 3.36
N PRO A 150 -11.57 14.10 3.99
CA PRO A 150 -11.70 12.83 3.28
C PRO A 150 -12.80 12.81 2.21
N LYS A 151 -13.87 13.61 2.40
CA LYS A 151 -15.04 13.64 1.50
C LYS A 151 -14.79 14.40 0.20
N ASP A 152 -13.73 15.19 0.12
CA ASP A 152 -13.44 16.03 -1.05
C ASP A 152 -12.76 15.24 -2.19
N TYR A 153 -12.26 14.04 -1.88
CA TYR A 153 -11.45 13.24 -2.79
C TYR A 153 -12.22 12.10 -3.45
N ASN A 154 -12.10 11.98 -4.77
CA ASN A 154 -12.58 10.85 -5.53
C ASN A 154 -11.40 10.02 -6.05
N LEU A 155 -11.12 8.89 -5.40
CA LEU A 155 -9.98 8.02 -5.75
C LEU A 155 -10.00 7.49 -7.19
N LYS A 156 -11.13 7.53 -7.90
CA LYS A 156 -11.15 7.20 -9.34
C LYS A 156 -10.41 8.24 -10.19
N LYS A 157 -10.26 9.47 -9.68
CA LYS A 157 -9.43 10.51 -10.28
C LYS A 157 -7.99 10.35 -9.82
N LYS A 158 -7.07 10.41 -10.79
CA LYS A 158 -5.65 10.19 -10.57
C LYS A 158 -5.03 11.18 -9.58
N ASP A 159 -5.34 12.46 -9.74
CA ASP A 159 -4.72 13.51 -8.93
C ASP A 159 -5.22 13.48 -7.49
N ASP A 160 -6.52 13.25 -7.28
CA ASP A 160 -7.10 13.01 -5.96
C ASP A 160 -6.42 11.80 -5.28
N ALA A 161 -6.28 10.66 -5.97
CA ALA A 161 -5.63 9.48 -5.41
C ALA A 161 -4.16 9.76 -5.04
N ARG A 162 -3.44 10.52 -5.87
CA ARG A 162 -2.07 10.95 -5.60
C ARG A 162 -1.97 11.85 -4.38
N GLU A 163 -2.87 12.83 -4.26
CA GLU A 163 -2.88 13.77 -3.15
C GLU A 163 -3.15 13.08 -1.82
N VAL A 164 -4.14 12.18 -1.81
CA VAL A 164 -4.46 11.34 -0.65
C VAL A 164 -3.28 10.43 -0.29
N PHE A 165 -2.63 9.79 -1.28
CA PHE A 165 -1.43 8.99 -1.02
C PHE A 165 -0.30 9.83 -0.44
N ASN A 166 -0.04 11.04 -0.97
CA ASN A 166 1.01 11.92 -0.46
C ASN A 166 0.72 12.36 0.99
N PHE A 167 -0.54 12.64 1.31
CA PHE A 167 -0.96 12.97 2.67
C PHE A 167 -0.66 11.80 3.62
N PHE A 168 -1.09 10.59 3.27
CA PHE A 168 -0.86 9.41 4.10
C PHE A 168 0.61 9.00 4.17
N SER A 169 1.35 9.03 3.06
CA SER A 169 2.79 8.79 3.05
C SER A 169 3.51 9.77 3.96
N GLY A 170 3.12 11.06 3.92
CA GLY A 170 3.63 12.08 4.84
C GLY A 170 3.40 11.70 6.30
N MET A 171 2.16 11.32 6.66
CA MET A 171 1.83 10.86 8.02
C MET A 171 2.63 9.61 8.43
N ILE A 172 2.69 8.60 7.56
CA ILE A 172 3.38 7.34 7.79
C ILE A 172 4.87 7.56 8.02
N CYS A 173 5.52 8.39 7.20
CA CYS A 173 6.95 8.67 7.32
C CYS A 173 7.29 9.63 8.47
N CYS A 174 6.29 10.27 9.08
CA CYS A 174 6.50 11.22 10.18
C CYS A 174 6.62 10.55 11.55
N ARG A 175 6.29 9.27 11.67
CA ARG A 175 6.22 8.54 12.95
C ARG A 175 7.18 7.36 12.98
N HIS A 176 7.48 6.89 14.18
CA HIS A 176 8.31 5.70 14.40
C HIS A 176 7.50 4.44 14.75
N ASP A 177 6.35 4.57 15.42
CA ASP A 177 5.55 3.44 15.94
C ASP A 177 4.02 3.67 15.83
N ASN A 178 3.23 2.60 16.02
CA ASN A 178 1.76 2.51 16.14
C ASN A 178 0.95 2.58 14.83
N LEU A 179 1.58 2.40 13.67
CA LEU A 179 0.96 2.48 12.34
C LEU A 179 -0.16 1.49 12.17
N PHE A 180 0.01 0.30 12.75
CA PHE A 180 -0.98 -0.75 12.74
C PHE A 180 -2.39 -0.27 13.12
N ASN A 181 -2.51 0.56 14.17
CA ASN A 181 -3.80 1.01 14.67
C ASN A 181 -4.56 1.93 13.70
N LEU A 182 -3.86 2.52 12.71
CA LEU A 182 -4.50 3.34 11.67
C LEU A 182 -5.05 2.48 10.52
N PHE A 183 -4.59 1.24 10.41
CA PHE A 183 -4.97 0.32 9.36
C PHE A 183 -6.06 -0.66 9.81
N ILE A 184 -6.76 -0.44 10.92
CA ILE A 184 -7.81 -1.36 11.37
C ILE A 184 -9.10 -1.11 10.58
N ASP A 185 -9.73 -2.18 10.09
CA ASP A 185 -10.93 -2.09 9.25
C ASP A 185 -12.01 -1.36 10.04
N ASN A 186 -12.76 -0.50 9.36
CA ASN A 186 -13.89 0.13 10.03
C ASN A 186 -14.92 -0.90 10.53
N LYS A 187 -14.98 -2.08 9.90
CA LYS A 187 -15.81 -3.21 10.32
C LYS A 187 -15.32 -3.90 11.58
N THR A 188 -14.05 -3.75 11.94
CA THR A 188 -13.43 -4.40 13.10
C THR A 188 -13.16 -3.42 14.24
N ILE A 189 -13.50 -2.14 14.08
CA ILE A 189 -13.49 -1.17 15.18
C ILE A 189 -14.52 -1.59 16.22
N GLU A 190 -14.04 -2.05 17.36
CA GLU A 190 -14.84 -2.27 18.56
C GLU A 190 -15.27 -0.92 19.14
N THR A 191 -16.59 -0.69 19.25
CA THR A 191 -17.14 0.57 19.77
C THR A 191 -16.61 0.89 21.17
N GLU A 192 -16.44 -0.12 22.03
CA GLU A 192 -15.85 0.06 23.37
C GLU A 192 -14.40 0.56 23.37
N ARG A 193 -13.68 0.45 22.24
CA ARG A 193 -12.28 0.89 22.10
C ARG A 193 -12.14 2.15 21.25
N ILE A 194 -13.22 2.83 20.92
CA ILE A 194 -13.16 3.99 20.02
C ILE A 194 -12.23 5.09 20.55
N ASP A 195 -12.15 5.27 21.86
CA ASP A 195 -11.23 6.22 22.49
C ASP A 195 -9.76 5.88 22.23
N PHE A 196 -9.42 4.59 22.24
CA PHE A 196 -8.06 4.13 21.93
C PHE A 196 -7.70 4.41 20.47
N TYR A 197 -8.60 4.11 19.53
CA TYR A 197 -8.36 4.39 18.12
C TYR A 197 -8.32 5.90 17.85
N MET A 198 -9.18 6.67 18.51
CA MET A 198 -9.18 8.12 18.44
C MET A 198 -7.85 8.69 18.91
N TRP A 199 -7.36 8.23 20.07
CA TRP A 199 -6.05 8.61 20.59
C TRP A 199 -4.92 8.26 19.62
N ALA A 200 -4.94 7.07 19.02
CA ALA A 200 -3.94 6.65 18.04
C ALA A 200 -3.92 7.56 16.80
N TRP A 201 -5.09 7.92 16.25
CA TRP A 201 -5.18 8.86 15.13
C TRP A 201 -4.72 10.26 15.52
N CYS A 202 -5.14 10.78 16.67
CA CYS A 202 -4.74 12.11 17.15
C CYS A 202 -3.23 12.22 17.32
N SER A 203 -2.61 11.21 17.95
CA SER A 203 -1.16 11.16 18.17
C SER A 203 -0.38 11.32 16.86
N VAL A 204 -0.81 10.64 15.81
CA VAL A 204 -0.13 10.64 14.51
C VAL A 204 -0.33 11.95 13.76
N LEU A 205 -1.55 12.46 13.79
CA LEU A 205 -1.87 13.76 13.19
C LEU A 205 -1.10 14.87 13.90
N ASP A 206 -0.98 14.84 15.23
CA ASP A 206 -0.21 15.80 16.02
C ASP A 206 1.28 15.77 15.66
N GLU A 207 1.88 14.58 15.51
CA GLU A 207 3.27 14.44 15.05
C GLU A 207 3.44 14.99 13.63
N TYR A 208 2.51 14.68 12.74
CA TYR A 208 2.56 15.14 11.36
C TYR A 208 2.43 16.67 11.24
N ILE A 209 1.50 17.27 12.00
CA ILE A 209 1.33 18.72 12.11
C ILE A 209 2.63 19.37 12.59
N LYS A 210 3.18 18.92 13.72
CA LYS A 210 4.44 19.43 14.28
C LYS A 210 5.59 19.39 13.28
N LYS A 211 5.73 18.27 12.55
CA LYS A 211 6.76 18.15 11.50
C LYS A 211 6.53 19.12 10.35
N ARG A 212 5.29 19.28 9.86
CA ARG A 212 4.98 20.26 8.79
C ARG A 212 5.29 21.69 9.23
N GLU A 213 4.95 22.06 10.46
CA GLU A 213 5.28 23.39 11.00
C GLU A 213 6.79 23.62 11.09
N TYR A 214 7.54 22.62 11.55
CA TYR A 214 9.00 22.69 11.60
C TYR A 214 9.60 22.91 10.21
N TYR A 215 9.15 22.17 9.20
CA TYR A 215 9.63 22.34 7.82
C TYR A 215 9.23 23.70 7.22
N LYS A 216 8.02 24.20 7.51
CA LYS A 216 7.62 25.56 7.08
C LYS A 216 8.57 26.62 7.64
N LYS A 217 8.90 26.55 8.94
CA LYS A 217 9.86 27.46 9.58
C LYS A 217 11.24 27.38 8.95
N LEU A 218 11.73 26.19 8.61
CA LEU A 218 13.02 26.03 7.94
C LEU A 218 13.05 26.64 6.53
N ILE A 219 11.93 26.60 5.81
CA ILE A 219 11.82 27.20 4.47
C ILE A 219 11.74 28.74 4.58
N GLU A 220 11.07 29.28 5.59
CA GLU A 220 10.96 30.73 5.82
C GLU A 220 12.27 31.37 6.31
N ILE A 221 13.21 30.58 6.83
CA ILE A 221 14.53 31.02 7.31
C ILE A 221 15.59 31.03 6.19
N ASN A 222 15.35 30.38 5.05
CA ASN A 222 16.24 30.33 3.88
C ASN A 222 15.76 31.22 2.73
#